data_AF-D8FU03-F1
#
_entry.id   AF-D8FU03-F1
#
_cell.length_a   1.000
_cell.length_b   1.000
_cell.length_c   1.000
_cell.angle_alpha   90.00
_cell.angle_beta   90.00
_cell.angle_gamma   90.00
#
_symmetry.space_group_name_H-M   'P 1'
#
loop_
_entity.id
_entity.type
_entity.pdbx_description
1 polymer ?
#
loop_
_entity_poly.entity_id
_entity_poly.type
_entity_poly.pdbx_seq_one_letter_code
_entity_poly.pdbx_strand_id
1 'polypeptide(L)'
;MTDISNPNQPFDDSQLRQLRAAYVEEVKALTSIVTELRAVGRTDEEIAIEVYRLRREIGVKYKDLTPLPQREVIYRRNLELYGNELGPTFEYLRNIQNKTWEEIIESATRTNPQYNRRFGVEKEQKNEN
;
A
#
# COMPACT_ATOMS: atom_id res chain seq x y z
N MET A 1 17.74 10.47 22.66
CA MET A 1 17.02 9.18 22.65
C MET A 1 15.56 9.50 22.41
N THR A 2 15.07 9.23 21.20
CA THR A 2 13.65 9.42 20.85
C THR A 2 12.84 8.28 21.45
N ASP A 3 11.81 8.64 22.21
CA ASP A 3 10.89 7.70 22.84
C ASP A 3 9.95 7.12 21.77
N ILE A 4 10.30 5.92 21.31
CA ILE A 4 9.56 5.12 20.34
C ILE A 4 8.15 4.70 20.81
N SER A 5 7.75 5.00 22.05
CA SER A 5 6.44 4.65 22.60
C SER A 5 5.38 5.76 22.51
N ASN A 6 5.73 6.99 22.12
CA ASN A 6 4.77 8.09 22.02
C ASN A 6 4.10 8.17 20.62
N PRO A 7 2.80 7.85 20.48
CA PRO A 7 2.11 7.83 19.19
C PRO A 7 1.88 9.23 18.58
N ASN A 8 2.10 10.30 19.35
CA ASN A 8 1.90 11.69 18.96
C ASN A 8 3.21 12.48 18.83
N GLN A 9 4.39 11.85 18.93
CA GLN A 9 5.62 12.53 18.57
C GLN A 9 5.67 12.72 17.05
N PRO A 10 5.93 13.94 16.54
CA PRO A 10 6.33 14.11 15.16
C PRO A 10 7.69 13.42 15.02
N PHE A 11 7.70 12.26 14.38
CA PHE A 11 8.95 11.62 13.99
C PHE A 11 9.66 12.56 13.01
N ASP A 12 10.93 12.87 13.27
CA ASP A 12 11.81 13.42 12.24
C ASP A 12 12.19 12.28 11.29
N ASP A 13 11.29 12.00 10.36
CA ASP A 13 11.22 10.74 9.61
C ASP A 13 11.52 10.96 8.13
N SER A 14 12.55 11.74 7.80
CA SER A 14 12.97 11.96 6.40
C SER A 14 13.13 10.62 5.65
N GLN A 15 13.66 9.59 6.32
CA GLN A 15 13.74 8.24 5.76
C GLN A 15 12.37 7.60 5.55
N LEU A 16 11.45 7.61 6.53
CA LEU A 16 10.11 7.01 6.35
C LEU A 16 9.27 7.78 5.33
N ARG A 17 9.44 9.10 5.23
CA ARG A 17 8.85 9.92 4.17
C ARG A 17 9.38 9.49 2.80
N GLN A 18 10.69 9.34 2.65
CA GLN A 18 11.30 8.88 1.39
C GLN A 18 10.83 7.48 1.02
N LEU A 19 10.80 6.54 1.98
CA LEU A 19 10.28 5.19 1.77
C LEU A 19 8.80 5.21 1.38
N ARG A 20 7.99 6.05 2.04
CA ARG A 20 6.57 6.16 1.67
C ARG A 20 6.39 6.77 0.28
N ALA A 21 7.16 7.81 -0.07
CA ALA A 21 7.10 8.43 -1.38
C ALA A 21 7.45 7.42 -2.48
N ALA A 22 8.56 6.71 -2.33
CA ALA A 22 8.99 5.69 -3.30
C ALA A 22 8.00 4.51 -3.39
N TYR A 23 7.43 4.07 -2.26
CA TYR A 23 6.33 3.09 -2.26
C TYR A 23 5.11 3.60 -3.05
N VAL A 24 4.71 4.85 -2.86
CA VAL A 24 3.55 5.43 -3.55
C VAL A 24 3.78 5.49 -5.05
N GLU A 25 4.96 5.89 -5.49
CA GLU A 25 5.31 5.95 -6.91
C GLU A 25 5.32 4.55 -7.56
N GLU A 26 5.95 3.56 -6.93
CA GLU A 26 5.95 2.18 -7.45
C GLU A 26 4.55 1.57 -7.52
N VAL A 27 3.69 1.84 -6.52
CA VAL A 27 2.29 1.40 -6.56
C VAL A 27 1.52 2.08 -7.69
N LYS A 28 1.69 3.39 -7.88
CA LYS A 28 1.00 4.13 -8.96
C LYS A 28 1.44 3.66 -10.34
N ALA A 29 2.72 3.29 -10.50
CA ALA A 29 3.26 2.77 -11.75
C ALA A 29 2.58 1.47 -12.22
N LEU A 30 1.94 0.71 -11.32
CA LEU A 30 1.13 -0.46 -11.69
C LEU A 30 -0.03 -0.08 -12.63
N THR A 31 -0.48 1.17 -12.65
CA THR A 31 -1.52 1.64 -13.58
C THR A 31 -1.08 1.45 -15.04
N SER A 32 0.18 1.71 -15.36
CA SER A 32 0.73 1.47 -16.71
C SER A 32 0.72 -0.02 -17.06
N ILE A 33 1.06 -0.88 -16.10
CA ILE A 33 1.01 -2.35 -16.27
C ILE A 33 -0.42 -2.81 -16.56
N VAL A 34 -1.42 -2.27 -15.84
CA VAL A 34 -2.85 -2.55 -16.14
C VAL A 34 -3.18 -2.16 -17.57
N THR A 35 -2.77 -0.96 -18.01
CA THR A 35 -3.02 -0.50 -19.39
C THR A 35 -2.38 -1.41 -20.43
N GLU A 36 -1.13 -1.81 -20.24
CA GLU A 36 -0.41 -2.72 -21.15
C GLU A 36 -1.07 -4.10 -21.22
N LEU A 37 -1.43 -4.68 -20.07
CA LEU A 37 -2.09 -5.99 -20.02
C LEU A 37 -3.47 -5.96 -20.70
N ARG A 38 -4.23 -4.87 -20.51
CA ARG A 38 -5.51 -4.67 -21.23
C ARG A 38 -5.29 -4.54 -22.74
N ALA A 39 -4.26 -3.82 -23.18
CA ALA A 39 -3.97 -3.62 -24.60
C ALA A 39 -3.61 -4.92 -25.34
N VAL A 40 -3.02 -5.89 -24.63
CA VAL A 40 -2.74 -7.23 -25.19
C VAL A 40 -3.88 -8.23 -24.96
N GLY A 41 -5.04 -7.77 -24.49
CA GLY A 41 -6.27 -8.58 -24.39
C GLY A 41 -6.34 -9.52 -23.19
N ARG A 42 -5.57 -9.28 -22.12
CA ARG A 42 -5.71 -10.06 -20.88
C ARG A 42 -7.08 -9.84 -20.24
N THR A 43 -7.61 -10.87 -19.61
CA THR A 43 -8.88 -10.77 -18.86
C THR A 43 -8.68 -10.03 -17.55
N ASP A 44 -9.75 -9.46 -16.98
CA ASP A 44 -9.68 -8.77 -15.70
C ASP A 44 -9.20 -9.67 -14.56
N GLU A 45 -9.52 -10.97 -14.58
CA GLU A 45 -9.02 -11.93 -13.60
C GLU A 45 -7.50 -12.06 -13.67
N GLU A 46 -6.96 -12.26 -14.88
CA GLU A 46 -5.52 -12.37 -15.08
C GLU A 46 -4.78 -11.09 -14.68
N ILE A 47 -5.36 -9.93 -15.01
CA ILE A 47 -4.81 -8.64 -14.62
C ILE A 47 -4.84 -8.51 -13.10
N ALA A 48 -5.98 -8.82 -12.45
CA ALA A 48 -6.14 -8.72 -11.00
C ALA A 48 -5.12 -9.57 -10.24
N ILE A 49 -4.90 -10.82 -10.67
CA ILE A 49 -3.90 -11.72 -10.09
C ILE A 49 -2.50 -11.12 -10.20
N GLU A 50 -2.14 -10.64 -11.41
CA GLU A 50 -0.79 -10.13 -11.67
C GLU A 50 -0.51 -8.83 -10.90
N VAL A 51 -1.42 -7.86 -10.94
CA VAL A 51 -1.19 -6.58 -10.24
C VAL A 51 -1.31 -6.73 -8.72
N TYR A 52 -2.09 -7.68 -8.22
CA TYR A 52 -2.06 -8.06 -6.80
C TYR A 52 -0.69 -8.59 -6.40
N ARG A 53 -0.13 -9.53 -7.18
CA ARG A 53 1.19 -10.12 -6.94
C ARG A 53 2.27 -9.04 -6.89
N LEU A 54 2.33 -8.20 -7.93
CA LEU A 54 3.28 -7.08 -8.00
C LEU A 54 3.11 -6.10 -6.84
N ARG A 55 1.86 -5.74 -6.49
CA ARG A 55 1.57 -4.89 -5.34
C ARG A 55 2.05 -5.51 -4.03
N ARG A 56 1.90 -6.83 -3.86
CA ARG A 56 2.37 -7.54 -2.67
C ARG A 56 3.90 -7.54 -2.59
N GLU A 57 4.59 -7.72 -3.70
CA GLU A 57 6.06 -7.64 -3.79
C GLU A 57 6.59 -6.25 -3.42
N ILE A 58 6.00 -5.18 -3.97
CA ILE A 58 6.28 -3.79 -3.55
C ILE A 58 6.05 -3.66 -2.04
N GLY A 59 4.92 -4.19 -1.54
CA GLY A 59 4.59 -4.17 -0.13
C GLY A 59 5.60 -4.91 0.76
N VAL A 60 6.22 -5.99 0.30
CA VAL A 60 7.29 -6.71 1.03
C VAL A 60 8.56 -5.87 1.03
N LYS A 61 9.03 -5.46 -0.15
CA LYS A 61 10.23 -4.63 -0.35
C LYS A 61 10.25 -3.43 0.61
N TYR A 62 9.18 -2.65 0.68
CA TYR A 62 9.15 -1.46 1.53
C TYR A 62 9.01 -1.75 3.03
N LYS A 63 8.40 -2.89 3.42
CA LYS A 63 8.44 -3.32 4.81
C LYS A 63 9.86 -3.74 5.21
N ASP A 64 10.59 -4.41 4.33
CA ASP A 64 11.99 -4.83 4.56
C ASP A 64 12.97 -3.65 4.64
N LEU A 65 12.63 -2.52 4.01
CA LEU A 65 13.38 -1.26 4.15
C LEU A 65 12.95 -0.42 5.36
N THR A 66 11.76 -0.68 5.93
CA THR A 66 11.24 0.04 7.10
C THR A 66 11.99 -0.39 8.37
N PRO A 67 12.47 0.54 9.22
CA PRO A 67 13.15 0.20 10.46
C PRO A 67 12.28 -0.66 11.39
N LEU A 68 12.93 -1.53 12.18
CA LEU A 68 12.26 -2.58 12.96
C LEU A 68 11.10 -2.10 13.83
N PRO A 69 11.22 -1.04 14.66
CA PRO A 69 10.12 -0.61 15.52
C PRO A 69 8.84 -0.24 14.73
N GLN A 70 9.00 0.43 13.60
CA GLN A 70 7.86 0.83 12.76
C GLN A 70 7.33 -0.35 11.93
N ARG A 71 8.19 -1.27 11.51
CA ARG A 71 7.80 -2.50 10.82
C ARG A 71 6.92 -3.38 11.70
N GLU A 72 7.28 -3.56 12.97
CA GLU A 72 6.49 -4.35 13.92
C GLU A 72 5.09 -3.77 14.14
N VAL A 73 4.98 -2.43 14.21
CA VAL A 73 3.67 -1.76 14.28
C VAL A 73 2.83 -2.06 13.03
N ILE A 74 3.43 -2.07 11.84
CA ILE A 74 2.73 -2.42 10.59
C ILE A 74 2.27 -3.88 10.60
N TYR A 75 3.14 -4.82 10.99
CA TYR A 75 2.81 -6.24 11.04
C TYR A 75 1.71 -6.54 12.04
N ARG A 76 1.80 -6.01 13.27
CA ARG A 76 0.78 -6.18 14.30
C ARG A 76 -0.59 -5.67 13.83
N ARG A 77 -0.65 -4.46 13.27
CA ARG A 77 -1.89 -3.91 12.69
C ARG A 77 -2.45 -4.81 11.60
N ASN A 78 -1.61 -5.31 10.69
CA ASN A 78 -2.08 -6.13 9.58
C ASN A 78 -2.56 -7.52 10.06
N LEU A 79 -1.93 -8.10 11.07
CA LEU A 79 -2.42 -9.32 11.73
C LEU A 79 -3.79 -9.09 12.37
N GLU A 80 -3.97 -8.01 13.12
CA GLU A 80 -5.24 -7.67 13.75
C GLU A 80 -6.38 -7.48 12.73
N LEU A 81 -6.10 -6.83 11.59
CA LEU A 81 -7.12 -6.52 10.59
C LEU A 81 -7.40 -7.66 9.60
N TYR A 82 -6.38 -8.44 9.25
CA TYR A 82 -6.43 -9.36 8.12
C TYR A 82 -6.00 -10.79 8.45
N GLY A 83 -5.48 -11.04 9.66
CA GLY A 83 -4.85 -12.31 10.01
C GLY A 83 -3.56 -12.59 9.22
N ASN A 84 -2.96 -11.57 8.60
CA ASN A 84 -1.78 -11.72 7.75
C ASN A 84 -0.87 -10.49 7.87
N GLU A 85 0.39 -10.67 8.25
CA GLU A 85 1.36 -9.59 8.47
C GLU A 85 1.59 -8.70 7.23
N LEU A 86 1.46 -9.26 6.03
CA LEU A 86 1.70 -8.53 4.79
C LEU A 86 0.47 -7.77 4.29
N GLY A 87 -0.69 -7.95 4.92
CA GLY A 87 -1.99 -7.42 4.50
C GLY A 87 -2.89 -8.50 3.88
N PRO A 88 -4.05 -8.11 3.34
CA PRO A 88 -5.05 -9.06 2.87
C PRO A 88 -4.49 -10.00 1.78
N THR A 89 -4.82 -11.28 1.89
CA THR A 89 -4.53 -12.25 0.83
C THR A 89 -5.46 -12.05 -0.37
N PHE A 90 -5.12 -12.59 -1.53
CA PHE A 90 -5.99 -12.50 -2.70
C PHE A 90 -7.35 -13.18 -2.44
N GLU A 91 -7.30 -14.32 -1.77
CA GLU A 91 -8.47 -15.09 -1.35
C GLU A 91 -9.32 -14.30 -0.34
N TYR A 92 -8.69 -13.57 0.59
CA TYR A 92 -9.43 -12.69 1.49
C TYR A 92 -10.19 -11.61 0.71
N LEU A 93 -9.55 -10.99 -0.28
CA LEU A 93 -10.21 -9.97 -1.12
C LEU A 93 -11.38 -10.57 -1.93
N ARG A 94 -11.19 -11.75 -2.53
CA ARG A 94 -12.21 -12.38 -3.37
C ARG A 94 -13.33 -13.04 -2.59
N ASN A 95 -13.00 -13.77 -1.54
CA ASN A 95 -13.93 -14.72 -0.89
C ASN A 95 -14.51 -14.16 0.41
N ILE A 96 -13.80 -13.26 1.09
CA ILE A 96 -14.27 -12.67 2.36
C ILE A 96 -14.83 -11.27 2.12
N GLN A 97 -14.14 -10.45 1.33
CA GLN A 97 -14.61 -9.09 0.99
C GLN A 97 -15.49 -9.04 -0.26
N ASN A 98 -15.66 -10.15 -0.99
CA ASN A 98 -16.45 -10.24 -2.22
C ASN A 98 -16.08 -9.21 -3.30
N LYS A 99 -14.82 -8.76 -3.33
CA LYS A 99 -14.37 -7.81 -4.35
C LYS A 99 -14.41 -8.44 -5.72
N THR A 100 -14.87 -7.68 -6.71
CA THR A 100 -14.73 -8.00 -8.14
C THR A 100 -13.27 -7.91 -8.58
N TRP A 101 -12.96 -8.47 -9.75
CA TRP A 101 -11.63 -8.34 -10.35
C TRP A 101 -11.24 -6.88 -10.56
N GLU A 102 -12.15 -6.06 -11.07
CA GLU A 102 -11.92 -4.63 -11.28
C GLU A 102 -11.64 -3.87 -9.96
N GLU A 103 -12.37 -4.16 -8.89
CA GLU A 103 -12.09 -3.56 -7.57
C GLU A 103 -10.73 -3.98 -6.99
N ILE A 104 -10.26 -5.20 -7.31
CA ILE A 104 -8.91 -5.63 -6.94
C ILE A 104 -7.88 -4.86 -7.76
N ILE A 105 -8.05 -4.74 -9.08
CA ILE A 105 -7.19 -3.95 -9.96
C ILE A 105 -7.09 -2.51 -9.45
N GLU A 106 -8.23 -1.85 -9.23
CA GLU A 106 -8.31 -0.47 -8.73
C GLU A 106 -7.63 -0.33 -7.36
N SER A 107 -7.88 -1.28 -6.44
CA SER A 107 -7.28 -1.21 -5.11
C SER A 107 -5.77 -1.52 -5.09
N ALA A 108 -5.28 -2.30 -6.05
CA ALA A 108 -3.87 -2.64 -6.21
C ALA A 108 -3.04 -1.48 -6.77
N THR A 109 -3.64 -0.54 -7.51
CA THR A 109 -2.98 0.65 -8.07
C THR A 109 -3.07 1.88 -7.16
N ARG A 110 -3.90 1.85 -6.11
CA ARG A 110 -4.06 2.97 -5.17
C ARG A 110 -3.38 2.77 -3.82
N THR A 111 -2.97 3.88 -3.19
CA THR A 111 -2.43 3.90 -1.83
C THR A 111 -3.41 4.54 -0.86
N ASN A 112 -3.17 4.41 0.45
CA ASN A 112 -4.03 5.00 1.48
C ASN A 112 -3.71 6.49 1.67
N PRO A 113 -4.63 7.42 1.35
CA PRO A 113 -4.39 8.86 1.42
C PRO A 113 -4.07 9.37 2.84
N GLN A 114 -4.65 8.75 3.88
CA GLN A 114 -4.37 9.11 5.27
C GLN A 114 -2.89 8.88 5.61
N TYR A 115 -2.32 7.75 5.16
CA TYR A 115 -0.90 7.47 5.35
C TYR A 115 -0.03 8.35 4.46
N ASN A 116 -0.46 8.65 3.23
CA ASN A 116 0.26 9.58 2.36
C ASN A 116 0.36 10.97 3.00
N ARG A 117 -0.72 11.49 3.59
CA ARG A 117 -0.72 12.74 4.35
C ARG A 117 0.13 12.66 5.62
N ARG A 118 0.03 11.57 6.40
CA ARG A 118 0.82 11.36 7.62
C ARG A 118 2.32 11.46 7.35
N PHE A 119 2.79 10.91 6.24
CA PHE A 119 4.19 10.98 5.82
C PHE A 119 4.48 12.18 4.89
N GLY A 120 3.51 13.06 4.65
CA GLY A 120 3.58 14.23 3.78
C GLY A 120 4.04 13.96 2.36
N VAL A 121 3.56 12.85 1.78
CA VAL A 121 3.68 12.50 0.35
C VAL A 121 2.56 13.16 -0.47
N GLU A 122 1.40 13.40 0.16
CA GLU A 122 0.30 14.18 -0.42
C GLU A 122 0.03 15.40 0.46
N LYS A 123 -0.21 16.55 -0.17
CA LYS A 123 -0.64 17.76 0.53
C LYS A 123 -2.12 17.63 0.90
N GLU A 124 -2.52 18.22 2.03
CA GLU A 124 -3.94 18.48 2.28
C GLU A 124 -4.50 19.34 1.15
N GLN A 125 -5.63 18.95 0.58
CA GLN A 125 -6.43 19.89 -0.20
C GLN A 125 -6.87 20.98 0.77
N LYS A 126 -6.26 22.16 0.67
CA LYS A 126 -6.85 23.37 1.23
C LYS A 126 -8.11 23.61 0.41
N ASN A 127 -9.27 23.44 1.04
CA ASN A 127 -10.51 23.95 0.48
C ASN A 127 -10.36 25.48 0.47
N GLU A 128 -9.95 26.04 -0.67
CA GLU A 128 -10.12 27.46 -0.95
C GLU A 128 -11.61 27.62 -1.29
N ASN A 129 -12.34 28.18 -0.32
CA ASN A 129 -13.71 28.67 -0.50
C ASN A 129 -13.72 29.93 -1.36
#